data_AF-O06880-F1
#
_entry.id   AF-O06880-F1
#
_cell.length_a   1.000
_cell.length_b   1.000
_cell.length_c   1.000
_cell.angle_alpha   90.00
_cell.angle_beta   90.00
_cell.angle_gamma   90.00
#
_symmetry.space_group_name_H-M   'P 1'
#
loop_
_entity.id
_entity.type
_entity.pdbx_description
1 polymer ?
#
loop_
_entity_poly.entity_id
_entity_poly.type
_entity_poly.pdbx_seq_one_letter_code
_entity_poly.pdbx_strand_id
1 'polypeptide(L)'
;EGAIKGAGELLDKLVKAVKTAEGASSGTAAIGEVVADDNAAKVADKASVKGIAKGIKEIVEAAGGSKKLKVAAAKEGNEKAGKLFGKVDAAHAGDSEAASKAAGAVSAVSGEQILSAIVKAAGAAAGDQEGKKPGDAKNPIAAAIGKGDAENGAEFNHDGMKKDDQIAAAIALRGMAKDGKFAVKSGGGEKGKA
;
A
#
# COMPACT_ATOMS: atom_id res chain seq x y z
N GLU A 1 -11.93 -27.61 30.90
CA GLU A 1 -10.58 -27.06 30.60
C GLU A 1 -10.26 -26.87 29.11
N GLY A 2 -10.69 -27.74 28.20
CA GLY A 2 -10.27 -27.67 26.77
C GLY A 2 -10.62 -26.38 26.01
N ALA A 3 -11.80 -25.79 26.23
CA ALA A 3 -12.22 -24.59 25.52
C ALA A 3 -11.43 -23.33 25.93
N ILE A 4 -11.09 -23.19 27.22
CA ILE A 4 -10.31 -22.06 27.74
C ILE A 4 -8.86 -22.15 27.25
N LYS A 5 -8.28 -23.35 27.25
CA LYS A 5 -6.93 -23.57 26.70
C LYS A 5 -6.86 -23.23 25.21
N GLY A 6 -7.84 -23.68 24.42
CA GLY A 6 -7.91 -23.34 23.00
C GLY A 6 -8.09 -21.84 22.73
N ALA A 7 -8.87 -21.14 23.55
CA ALA A 7 -9.01 -19.69 23.47
C ALA A 7 -7.70 -18.96 23.83
N GLY A 8 -6.98 -19.42 24.86
CA GLY A 8 -5.67 -18.87 25.25
C GLY A 8 -4.63 -19.00 24.12
N GLU A 9 -4.54 -20.16 23.49
CA GLU A 9 -3.62 -20.40 22.36
C GLU A 9 -3.94 -19.51 21.13
N LEU A 10 -5.22 -19.24 20.88
CA LEU A 10 -5.65 -18.33 19.82
C LEU A 10 -5.23 -16.89 20.14
N LEU A 11 -5.49 -16.42 21.37
CA LEU A 11 -5.11 -15.09 21.82
C LEU A 11 -3.60 -14.88 21.74
N ASP A 12 -2.80 -15.86 22.15
CA ASP A 12 -1.34 -15.79 22.06
C ASP A 12 -0.86 -15.66 20.61
N LYS A 13 -1.47 -16.37 19.66
CA LYS A 13 -1.15 -16.26 18.24
C LYS A 13 -1.51 -14.88 17.70
N LEU A 14 -2.70 -14.37 18.03
CA LEU A 14 -3.14 -13.04 17.61
C LEU A 14 -2.24 -11.94 18.18
N VAL A 15 -1.90 -12.00 19.47
CA VAL A 15 -1.02 -11.03 20.11
C VAL A 15 0.36 -11.00 19.45
N LYS A 16 0.95 -12.16 19.13
CA LYS A 16 2.23 -12.23 18.42
C LYS A 16 2.14 -11.59 17.03
N ALA A 17 1.10 -11.92 16.27
CA ALA A 17 0.89 -11.38 14.95
C ALA A 17 0.66 -9.85 14.95
N VAL A 18 -0.11 -9.36 15.92
CA VAL A 18 -0.32 -7.91 16.12
C VAL A 18 0.99 -7.22 16.47
N LYS A 19 1.82 -7.79 17.33
CA LYS A 19 3.14 -7.24 17.66
C LYS A 19 4.07 -7.15 16.43
N THR A 20 3.98 -8.09 15.49
CA THR A 20 4.72 -8.01 14.22
C THR A 20 4.30 -6.76 13.42
N ALA A 21 2.99 -6.52 13.28
CA ALA A 21 2.46 -5.36 12.57
C ALA A 21 2.77 -4.03 13.30
N GLU A 22 2.66 -4.04 14.62
CA GLU A 22 2.98 -2.90 15.50
C GLU A 22 4.45 -2.49 15.34
N GLY A 23 5.39 -3.43 15.44
CA GLY A 23 6.82 -3.15 15.30
C GLY A 23 7.20 -2.61 13.91
N ALA A 24 6.42 -2.92 12.88
CA ALA A 24 6.62 -2.39 11.54
C ALA A 24 5.99 -1.00 11.32
N SER A 25 4.98 -0.65 12.11
CA SER A 25 4.27 0.64 12.08
C SER A 25 5.07 1.76 12.75
N SER A 26 6.28 2.02 12.24
CA SER A 26 7.23 3.01 12.78
C SER A 26 7.14 4.38 12.11
N GLY A 27 6.08 4.63 11.34
CA GLY A 27 5.84 5.89 10.65
C GLY A 27 5.39 7.00 11.61
N THR A 28 5.88 8.21 11.39
CA THR A 28 5.51 9.41 12.17
C THR A 28 4.83 10.49 11.34
N ALA A 29 4.81 10.32 10.01
CA ALA A 29 4.11 11.23 9.11
C ALA A 29 2.59 11.02 9.20
N ALA A 30 1.82 12.01 8.78
CA ALA A 30 0.38 11.85 8.65
C ALA A 30 0.05 10.79 7.59
N ILE A 31 -0.98 9.99 7.84
CA ILE A 31 -1.54 9.11 6.81
C ILE A 31 -2.08 9.99 5.70
N GLY A 32 -1.65 9.74 4.45
CA GLY A 32 -2.03 10.59 3.32
C GLY A 32 -1.19 11.86 3.17
N GLU A 33 -0.02 11.95 3.81
CA GLU A 33 0.88 13.10 3.63
C GLU A 33 1.21 13.31 2.14
N VAL A 34 0.89 14.50 1.63
CA VAL A 34 1.16 14.92 0.25
C VAL A 34 2.35 15.87 0.21
N VAL A 35 3.28 15.62 -0.72
CA VAL A 35 4.47 16.46 -0.95
C VAL A 35 4.48 17.00 -2.37
N ALA A 36 4.85 18.27 -2.50
CA ALA A 36 5.02 18.96 -3.79
C ALA A 36 6.44 19.49 -3.97
N ASP A 37 7.37 19.08 -3.10
CA ASP A 37 8.78 19.42 -3.12
C ASP A 37 9.58 18.15 -3.38
N ASP A 38 10.50 18.19 -4.36
CA ASP A 38 11.31 17.03 -4.78
C ASP A 38 12.10 16.43 -3.62
N ASN A 39 12.76 17.27 -2.82
CA ASN A 39 13.50 16.83 -1.62
C ASN A 39 12.63 16.15 -0.54
N ALA A 40 11.31 16.37 -0.58
CA ALA A 40 10.37 15.79 0.38
C ALA A 40 9.76 14.47 -0.13
N ALA A 41 9.83 14.21 -1.44
CA ALA A 41 9.48 12.95 -2.05
C ALA A 41 10.52 11.90 -1.65
N LYS A 42 10.07 10.82 -1.02
CA LYS A 42 10.96 9.74 -0.57
C LYS A 42 10.38 8.39 -0.91
N VAL A 43 11.25 7.40 -1.06
CA VAL A 43 10.86 5.99 -1.03
C VAL A 43 10.33 5.68 0.36
N ALA A 44 9.23 4.93 0.44
CA ALA A 44 8.76 4.45 1.73
C ALA A 44 9.74 3.42 2.29
N ASP A 45 9.85 3.36 3.60
CA ASP A 45 10.74 2.41 4.25
C ASP A 45 10.32 0.97 3.92
N LYS A 46 11.23 0.25 3.28
CA LYS A 46 11.00 -1.13 2.83
C LYS A 46 10.67 -2.07 3.98
N ALA A 47 11.33 -1.92 5.12
CA ALA A 47 11.11 -2.79 6.27
C ALA A 47 9.72 -2.53 6.88
N SER A 48 9.30 -1.28 6.96
CA SER A 48 7.97 -0.87 7.41
C SER A 48 6.88 -1.39 6.48
N VAL A 49 6.96 -1.15 5.16
CA VAL A 49 5.94 -1.64 4.20
C VAL A 49 5.82 -3.16 4.25
N LYS A 50 6.95 -3.88 4.15
CA LYS A 50 6.96 -5.35 4.16
C LYS A 50 6.50 -5.90 5.51
N GLY A 51 6.92 -5.27 6.61
CA GLY A 51 6.58 -5.69 7.96
C GLY A 51 5.09 -5.51 8.26
N ILE A 52 4.48 -4.39 7.86
CA ILE A 52 3.03 -4.16 7.99
C ILE A 52 2.27 -5.20 7.19
N ALA A 53 2.64 -5.41 5.92
CA ALA A 53 1.97 -6.40 5.07
C ALA A 53 2.07 -7.83 5.63
N LYS A 54 3.25 -8.21 6.14
CA LYS A 54 3.46 -9.51 6.79
C LYS A 54 2.68 -9.64 8.11
N GLY A 55 2.69 -8.61 8.95
CA GLY A 55 1.93 -8.60 10.19
C GLY A 55 0.43 -8.75 9.94
N ILE A 56 -0.13 -8.04 8.96
CA ILE A 56 -1.53 -8.20 8.54
C ILE A 56 -1.81 -9.64 8.10
N LYS A 57 -0.92 -10.24 7.31
CA LYS A 57 -1.04 -11.65 6.92
C LYS A 57 -1.03 -12.59 8.12
N GLU A 58 -0.11 -12.41 9.07
CA GLU A 58 -0.06 -13.22 10.29
C GLU A 58 -1.33 -13.06 11.14
N ILE A 59 -1.91 -11.86 11.22
CA ILE A 59 -3.16 -11.61 11.95
C ILE A 59 -4.32 -12.37 11.29
N VAL A 60 -4.43 -12.28 9.96
CA VAL A 60 -5.46 -12.99 9.19
C VAL A 60 -5.32 -14.50 9.34
N GLU A 61 -4.09 -15.02 9.32
CA GLU A 61 -3.81 -16.45 9.53
C GLU A 61 -4.14 -16.89 10.96
N ALA A 62 -3.74 -16.12 11.97
CA ALA A 62 -4.03 -16.39 13.38
C ALA A 62 -5.54 -16.38 13.67
N ALA A 63 -6.29 -15.47 13.03
CA ALA A 63 -7.74 -15.41 13.11
C ALA A 63 -8.46 -16.54 12.33
N GLY A 64 -7.72 -17.38 11.59
CA GLY A 64 -8.31 -18.40 10.70
C GLY A 64 -9.05 -17.80 9.50
N GLY A 65 -8.78 -16.53 9.17
CA GLY A 65 -9.46 -15.77 8.12
C GLY A 65 -8.96 -16.06 6.70
N SER A 66 -7.79 -16.70 6.52
CA SER A 66 -7.15 -16.84 5.20
C SER A 66 -8.01 -17.53 4.14
N LYS A 67 -8.89 -18.44 4.54
CA LYS A 67 -9.84 -19.09 3.61
C LYS A 67 -11.05 -18.22 3.28
N LYS A 68 -11.47 -17.36 4.21
CA LYS A 68 -12.63 -16.46 4.09
C LYS A 68 -12.28 -15.17 3.34
N LEU A 69 -11.01 -14.79 3.32
CA LEU A 69 -10.51 -13.60 2.62
C LEU A 69 -10.35 -13.81 1.09
N LYS A 70 -10.97 -14.84 0.52
CA LYS A 70 -11.00 -15.06 -0.93
C LYS A 70 -12.11 -14.20 -1.53
N VAL A 71 -11.73 -13.03 -2.03
CA VAL A 71 -12.63 -12.06 -2.64
C VAL A 71 -12.36 -11.93 -4.13
N ALA A 72 -13.40 -11.56 -4.87
CA ALA A 72 -13.30 -11.36 -6.32
C ALA A 72 -12.34 -10.19 -6.62
N ALA A 73 -11.66 -10.30 -7.77
CA ALA A 73 -10.85 -9.22 -8.29
C ALA A 73 -11.70 -7.95 -8.48
N ALA A 74 -11.16 -6.80 -8.11
CA ALA A 74 -11.82 -5.53 -8.35
C ALA A 74 -11.75 -5.13 -9.83
N LYS A 75 -12.46 -4.06 -10.16
CA LYS A 75 -12.44 -3.44 -11.50
C LYS A 75 -11.12 -2.69 -11.71
N GLU A 76 -10.90 -2.28 -12.96
CA GLU A 76 -9.78 -1.45 -13.40
C GLU A 76 -10.31 -0.05 -13.79
N GLY A 77 -9.42 0.89 -14.11
CA GLY A 77 -9.77 2.26 -14.54
C GLY A 77 -9.25 3.39 -13.65
N ASN A 78 -8.48 3.07 -12.60
CA ASN A 78 -7.87 4.03 -11.69
C ASN A 78 -6.33 4.01 -11.71
N GLU A 79 -5.73 3.49 -12.77
CA GLU A 79 -4.29 3.29 -12.96
C GLU A 79 -3.47 4.57 -12.77
N LYS A 80 -4.06 5.73 -13.09
CA LYS A 80 -3.42 7.04 -12.94
C LYS A 80 -3.05 7.39 -11.51
N ALA A 81 -3.66 6.72 -10.52
CA ALA A 81 -3.25 6.83 -9.12
C ALA A 81 -1.75 6.54 -8.92
N GLY A 82 -1.14 5.75 -9.80
CA GLY A 82 0.30 5.45 -9.78
C GLY A 82 1.20 6.70 -9.81
N LYS A 83 0.74 7.81 -10.40
CA LYS A 83 1.51 9.05 -10.46
C LYS A 83 1.84 9.60 -9.07
N LEU A 84 1.02 9.29 -8.05
CA LEU A 84 1.25 9.68 -6.66
C LEU A 84 2.40 8.94 -5.98
N PHE A 85 2.88 7.84 -6.56
CA PHE A 85 3.94 6.99 -6.01
C PHE A 85 5.30 7.27 -6.65
N GLY A 86 5.35 8.22 -7.58
CA GLY A 86 6.58 8.68 -8.23
C GLY A 86 7.30 9.78 -7.46
N LYS A 87 8.25 10.43 -8.14
CA LYS A 87 8.88 11.67 -7.65
C LYS A 87 7.99 12.88 -7.91
N VAL A 88 8.36 14.02 -7.31
CA VAL A 88 7.79 15.31 -7.65
C VAL A 88 8.49 15.81 -8.92
N ASP A 89 7.73 16.00 -9.99
CA ASP A 89 8.23 16.56 -11.25
C ASP A 89 7.09 17.34 -11.94
N ALA A 90 7.45 18.21 -12.88
CA ALA A 90 6.47 19.09 -13.52
C ALA A 90 5.59 18.40 -14.57
N ALA A 91 5.97 17.22 -15.07
CA ALA A 91 5.40 16.63 -16.29
C ALA A 91 4.63 15.31 -16.09
N HIS A 92 4.93 14.60 -15.02
CA HIS A 92 4.60 13.19 -14.80
C HIS A 92 4.23 12.86 -13.33
N ALA A 93 4.47 13.77 -12.39
CA ALA A 93 4.02 13.62 -11.01
C ALA A 93 2.50 13.66 -10.86
N GLY A 94 2.05 13.32 -9.65
CA GLY A 94 0.64 13.38 -9.27
C GLY A 94 0.01 14.75 -9.54
N ASP A 95 -1.25 14.72 -9.94
CA ASP A 95 -2.11 15.87 -10.07
C ASP A 95 -3.46 15.57 -9.41
N SER A 96 -4.37 16.53 -9.45
CA SER A 96 -5.73 16.35 -8.92
C SER A 96 -6.49 15.19 -9.57
N GLU A 97 -6.19 14.87 -10.85
CA GLU A 97 -6.78 13.69 -11.51
C GLU A 97 -6.25 12.39 -10.88
N ALA A 98 -4.93 12.27 -10.68
CA ALA A 98 -4.32 11.12 -10.02
C ALA A 98 -4.86 10.93 -8.58
N ALA A 99 -5.03 12.03 -7.82
CA ALA A 99 -5.65 12.00 -6.50
C ALA A 99 -7.10 11.51 -6.56
N SER A 100 -7.90 12.03 -7.51
CA SER A 100 -9.28 11.57 -7.71
C SER A 100 -9.36 10.09 -8.10
N LYS A 101 -8.41 9.59 -8.90
CA LYS A 101 -8.33 8.16 -9.25
C LYS A 101 -7.91 7.29 -8.07
N ALA A 102 -7.01 7.78 -7.22
CA ALA A 102 -6.67 7.10 -5.96
C ALA A 102 -7.89 6.99 -5.03
N ALA A 103 -8.62 8.08 -4.84
CA ALA A 103 -9.88 8.09 -4.08
C ALA A 103 -10.93 7.17 -4.71
N GLY A 104 -11.04 7.19 -6.06
CA GLY A 104 -11.91 6.32 -6.83
C GLY A 104 -11.63 4.84 -6.56
N ALA A 105 -10.36 4.41 -6.65
CA ALA A 105 -9.96 3.04 -6.38
C ALA A 105 -10.33 2.60 -4.96
N VAL A 106 -10.05 3.44 -3.95
CA VAL A 106 -10.37 3.13 -2.54
C VAL A 106 -11.88 3.05 -2.33
N SER A 107 -12.67 3.94 -2.94
CA SER A 107 -14.13 3.94 -2.82
C SER A 107 -14.82 2.80 -3.56
N ALA A 108 -14.16 2.20 -4.56
CA ALA A 108 -14.71 1.14 -5.39
C ALA A 108 -14.54 -0.26 -4.80
N VAL A 109 -13.82 -0.40 -3.68
CA VAL A 109 -13.48 -1.69 -3.09
C VAL A 109 -13.84 -1.79 -1.62
N SER A 110 -14.08 -3.02 -1.15
CA SER A 110 -14.32 -3.30 0.27
C SER A 110 -13.02 -3.43 1.06
N GLY A 111 -13.11 -3.29 2.39
CA GLY A 111 -11.98 -3.53 3.28
C GLY A 111 -11.40 -4.95 3.14
N GLU A 112 -12.25 -5.95 2.90
CA GLU A 112 -11.84 -7.33 2.64
C GLU A 112 -11.03 -7.47 1.34
N GLN A 113 -11.37 -6.71 0.30
CA GLN A 113 -10.60 -6.67 -0.95
C GLN A 113 -9.22 -6.08 -0.75
N ILE A 114 -9.13 -4.95 -0.03
CA ILE A 114 -7.86 -4.34 0.33
C ILE A 114 -7.01 -5.31 1.17
N LEU A 115 -7.61 -5.89 2.22
CA LEU A 115 -6.94 -6.87 3.08
C LEU A 115 -6.45 -8.09 2.28
N SER A 116 -7.28 -8.63 1.38
CA SER A 116 -6.92 -9.78 0.55
C SER A 116 -5.72 -9.47 -0.35
N ALA A 117 -5.72 -8.30 -1.00
CA ALA A 117 -4.64 -7.83 -1.83
C ALA A 117 -3.32 -7.70 -1.04
N ILE A 118 -3.37 -7.12 0.16
CA ILE A 118 -2.21 -7.00 1.06
C ILE A 118 -1.68 -8.39 1.45
N VAL A 119 -2.55 -9.29 1.91
CA VAL A 119 -2.17 -10.64 2.33
C VAL A 119 -1.55 -11.43 1.19
N LYS A 120 -2.12 -11.34 -0.02
CA LYS A 120 -1.57 -11.96 -1.21
C LYS A 120 -0.19 -11.40 -1.57
N ALA A 121 -0.02 -10.08 -1.51
CA ALA A 121 1.27 -9.43 -1.76
C ALA A 121 2.33 -9.82 -0.71
N ALA A 122 1.94 -9.94 0.56
CA ALA A 122 2.82 -10.38 1.64
C ALA A 122 3.29 -11.83 1.46
N GLY A 123 2.50 -12.67 0.79
CA GLY A 123 2.84 -14.03 0.41
C GLY A 123 3.65 -14.17 -0.88
N ALA A 124 3.89 -13.10 -1.64
CA ALA A 124 4.70 -13.12 -2.84
C ALA A 124 6.19 -13.38 -2.52
N ALA A 125 6.97 -13.79 -3.53
CA ALA A 125 8.40 -14.03 -3.36
C ALA A 125 9.12 -12.74 -2.90
N ALA A 126 10.14 -12.87 -2.06
CA ALA A 126 10.84 -11.71 -1.48
C ALA A 126 11.40 -10.74 -2.54
N GLY A 127 11.81 -11.26 -3.70
CA GLY A 127 12.29 -10.46 -4.83
C GLY A 127 11.19 -9.65 -5.54
N ASP A 128 9.94 -10.11 -5.49
CA ASP A 128 8.79 -9.37 -6.03
C ASP A 128 8.35 -8.24 -5.10
N GLN A 129 8.72 -8.29 -3.83
CA GLN A 129 8.40 -7.28 -2.83
C GLN A 129 9.40 -6.11 -2.83
N GLU A 130 10.36 -6.08 -3.75
CA GLU A 130 11.27 -4.96 -3.90
C GLU A 130 10.56 -3.74 -4.50
N GLY A 131 10.95 -2.54 -4.05
CA GLY A 131 10.37 -1.30 -4.54
C GLY A 131 10.54 -1.14 -6.04
N LYS A 132 9.46 -0.77 -6.73
CA LYS A 132 9.41 -0.56 -8.18
C LYS A 132 8.74 0.77 -8.50
N LYS A 133 9.08 1.33 -9.65
CA LYS A 133 8.36 2.49 -10.19
C LYS A 133 6.92 2.07 -10.56
N PRO A 134 5.95 2.98 -10.59
CA PRO A 134 4.55 2.63 -10.82
C PRO A 134 4.31 1.75 -12.05
N GLY A 135 4.96 2.06 -13.18
CA GLY A 135 4.83 1.25 -14.40
C GLY A 135 5.33 -0.19 -14.31
N ASP A 136 6.27 -0.48 -13.40
CA ASP A 136 6.91 -1.80 -13.25
C ASP A 136 6.43 -2.57 -12.01
N ALA A 137 5.64 -1.93 -11.14
CA ALA A 137 5.19 -2.53 -9.90
C ALA A 137 4.19 -3.66 -10.18
N LYS A 138 4.50 -4.87 -9.71
CA LYS A 138 3.68 -6.06 -9.95
C LYS A 138 2.72 -6.40 -8.83
N ASN A 139 2.88 -5.75 -7.67
CA ASN A 139 2.08 -5.97 -6.49
C ASN A 139 2.06 -4.70 -5.59
N PRO A 140 1.11 -4.63 -4.65
CA PRO A 140 0.93 -3.49 -3.74
C PRO A 140 2.17 -3.11 -2.93
N ILE A 141 2.98 -4.09 -2.49
CA ILE A 141 4.19 -3.82 -1.68
C ILE A 141 5.25 -3.12 -2.52
N ALA A 142 5.51 -3.61 -3.74
CA ALA A 142 6.46 -3.00 -4.66
C ALA A 142 6.07 -1.56 -5.02
N ALA A 143 4.79 -1.32 -5.25
CA ALA A 143 4.24 0.00 -5.51
C ALA A 143 4.34 0.94 -4.29
N ALA A 144 3.93 0.46 -3.11
CA ALA A 144 3.97 1.25 -1.87
C ALA A 144 5.39 1.63 -1.45
N ILE A 145 6.39 0.78 -1.69
CA ILE A 145 7.80 1.16 -1.47
C ILE A 145 8.21 2.21 -2.51
N GLY A 146 7.95 1.96 -3.80
CA GLY A 146 8.38 2.82 -4.90
C GLY A 146 9.86 2.62 -5.26
N LYS A 147 10.35 3.37 -6.26
CA LYS A 147 11.77 3.34 -6.70
C LYS A 147 12.48 4.71 -6.58
N GLY A 148 11.87 5.67 -5.88
CA GLY A 148 12.49 6.96 -5.55
C GLY A 148 12.78 7.83 -6.76
N ASP A 149 13.73 8.75 -6.60
CA ASP A 149 14.04 9.86 -7.53
C ASP A 149 14.57 9.40 -8.89
N ALA A 150 14.85 8.11 -9.06
CA ALA A 150 15.47 7.55 -10.25
C ALA A 150 14.57 7.60 -11.50
N GLU A 151 13.24 7.73 -11.36
CA GLU A 151 12.32 7.62 -12.50
C GLU A 151 11.09 8.52 -12.34
N ASN A 152 10.54 8.99 -13.46
CA ASN A 152 9.34 9.83 -13.52
C ASN A 152 8.10 9.14 -12.95
N GLY A 153 7.15 9.92 -12.43
CA GLY A 153 5.81 9.40 -12.10
C GLY A 153 5.17 8.71 -13.32
N ALA A 154 4.44 7.63 -13.10
CA ALA A 154 3.77 6.91 -14.17
C ALA A 154 2.46 6.32 -13.67
N GLU A 155 1.57 6.00 -14.59
CA GLU A 155 0.38 5.22 -14.30
C GLU A 155 0.78 3.77 -14.00
N PHE A 156 -0.06 3.05 -13.25
CA PHE A 156 0.13 1.62 -13.04
C PHE A 156 -0.14 0.85 -14.33
N ASN A 157 0.91 0.38 -15.00
CA ASN A 157 0.80 -0.25 -16.32
C ASN A 157 0.86 -1.78 -16.29
N HIS A 158 1.26 -2.36 -15.15
CA HIS A 158 1.31 -3.81 -14.98
C HIS A 158 -0.08 -4.35 -14.58
N ASP A 159 -0.54 -5.44 -15.21
CA ASP A 159 -1.88 -6.00 -14.97
C ASP A 159 -2.13 -6.39 -13.49
N GLY A 160 -1.05 -6.67 -12.76
CA GLY A 160 -1.06 -6.91 -11.31
C GLY A 160 -1.38 -5.69 -10.45
N MET A 161 -1.38 -4.47 -11.00
CA MET A 161 -1.59 -3.20 -10.29
C MET A 161 -2.70 -2.32 -10.89
N LYS A 162 -3.33 -2.70 -12.01
CA LYS A 162 -4.41 -1.90 -12.61
C LYS A 162 -5.73 -1.93 -11.84
N LYS A 163 -5.89 -2.94 -10.99
CA LYS A 163 -7.14 -3.19 -10.27
C LYS A 163 -7.25 -2.33 -9.03
N ASP A 164 -8.47 -1.88 -8.76
CA ASP A 164 -8.77 -0.96 -7.66
C ASP A 164 -8.35 -1.52 -6.30
N ASP A 165 -8.44 -2.83 -6.07
CA ASP A 165 -8.03 -3.48 -4.83
C ASP A 165 -6.51 -3.45 -4.64
N GLN A 166 -5.75 -3.61 -5.73
CA GLN A 166 -4.29 -3.55 -5.71
C GLN A 166 -3.81 -2.11 -5.51
N ILE A 167 -4.46 -1.15 -6.17
CA ILE A 167 -4.18 0.28 -6.02
C ILE A 167 -4.51 0.73 -4.59
N ALA A 168 -5.69 0.40 -4.07
CA ALA A 168 -6.10 0.71 -2.72
C ALA A 168 -5.19 0.06 -1.67
N ALA A 169 -4.76 -1.18 -1.88
CA ALA A 169 -3.76 -1.83 -1.03
C ALA A 169 -2.40 -1.10 -1.05
N ALA A 170 -1.94 -0.64 -2.21
CA ALA A 170 -0.71 0.15 -2.30
C ALA A 170 -0.85 1.50 -1.57
N ILE A 171 -2.00 2.18 -1.72
CA ILE A 171 -2.31 3.43 -1.02
C ILE A 171 -2.31 3.21 0.49
N ALA A 172 -3.01 2.18 0.97
CA ALA A 172 -3.09 1.87 2.39
C ALA A 172 -1.71 1.53 2.97
N LEU A 173 -0.95 0.65 2.32
CA LEU A 173 0.42 0.30 2.75
C LEU A 173 1.34 1.51 2.75
N ARG A 174 1.27 2.36 1.73
CA ARG A 174 2.04 3.60 1.67
C ARG A 174 1.66 4.53 2.83
N GLY A 175 0.37 4.79 3.04
CA GLY A 175 -0.09 5.72 4.07
C GLY A 175 0.24 5.26 5.50
N MET A 176 0.29 3.95 5.75
CA MET A 176 0.66 3.39 7.07
C MET A 176 2.17 3.27 7.28
N ALA A 177 2.95 3.16 6.20
CA ALA A 177 4.38 2.89 6.31
C ALA A 177 5.19 4.12 6.70
N LYS A 178 6.33 3.87 7.35
CA LYS A 178 7.35 4.89 7.58
C LYS A 178 7.82 5.49 6.26
N ASP A 179 7.95 6.81 6.23
CA ASP A 179 8.33 7.60 5.06
C ASP A 179 7.40 7.45 3.84
N GLY A 180 6.20 6.89 4.04
CA GLY A 180 5.20 6.77 3.02
C GLY A 180 4.45 8.07 2.76
N LYS A 181 4.82 8.74 1.68
CA LYS A 181 4.21 10.01 1.23
C LYS A 181 3.75 9.91 -0.22
N PHE A 182 2.78 10.73 -0.59
CA PHE A 182 2.27 10.84 -1.95
C PHE A 182 2.82 12.10 -2.62
N ALA A 183 3.33 11.98 -3.84
CA ALA A 183 3.97 13.07 -4.56
C ALA A 183 3.02 13.68 -5.59
N VAL A 184 2.94 15.01 -5.61
CA VAL A 184 2.24 15.79 -6.64
C VAL A 184 3.18 16.80 -7.27
N LYS A 185 2.87 17.25 -8.49
CA LYS A 185 3.69 18.26 -9.20
C LYS A 185 3.82 19.55 -8.38
N SER A 186 4.98 20.18 -8.48
CA SER A 186 5.24 21.49 -7.87
C SER A 186 4.44 22.59 -8.59
N GLY A 187 3.86 23.51 -7.82
CA GLY A 187 3.07 24.62 -8.36
C GLY A 187 1.62 24.26 -8.67
N GLY A 188 0.78 25.28 -8.93
CA GLY A 188 -0.63 25.08 -9.30
C GLY A 188 -1.59 24.68 -8.16
N GLY A 189 -1.12 24.65 -6.91
CA GLY A 189 -1.94 24.38 -5.72
C GLY A 189 -2.39 22.93 -5.57
N GLU A 190 -1.77 21.99 -6.29
CA GLU A 190 -2.21 20.58 -6.35
C GLU A 190 -2.17 19.90 -4.97
N LYS A 191 -1.19 20.23 -4.12
CA LYS A 191 -1.13 19.73 -2.74
C LYS A 191 -2.38 20.07 -1.92
N GLY A 192 -3.04 21.21 -2.19
CA GLY A 192 -4.27 21.59 -1.49
C GLY A 192 -5.55 21.01 -2.12
N LYS A 193 -5.46 20.38 -3.29
CA LYS A 193 -6.58 19.75 -4.00
C LYS A 193 -6.57 18.22 -3.90
N ALA A 194 -5.45 17.66 -3.48
CA ALA A 194 -5.22 16.23 -3.31
C ALA A 194 -5.64 15.76 -1.92
#